data_AF-A0A1S3DND4-F1
#
_entry.id   AF-A0A1S3DND4-F1
#
_cell.length_a   1.000
_cell.length_b   1.000
_cell.length_c   1.000
_cell.angle_alpha   90.00
_cell.angle_beta   90.00
_cell.angle_gamma   90.00
#
_symmetry.space_group_name_H-M   'P 1'
#
loop_
_entity.id
_entity.type
_entity.pdbx_description
1 polymer ?
#
loop_
_entity_poly.entity_id
_entity_poly.type
_entity_poly.pdbx_seq_one_letter_code
_entity_poly.pdbx_strand_id
1 'polypeptide(L)'
;VASFLYYSSTTLYCLQTLGEEYTGIVQVDNTLRHVPSSYRRFVMTLFDSFGYYSILKLVGKIENGPTMLALVQGLHRAVFYCEPTYYDFAKRLTNIKYILLRSWLKDNSNVCTFRLVGLIALLTSLLTSTKAVLDYMDQKNSETSLVPTDVSLRSTEKCTLCLEEFKHVSITPCGHLFCWSCIHVCIRTRKQCPMCRDEVQPQRIVLLHNYTGISS
;
A
#
# COMPACT_ATOMS: atom_id res chain seq x y z
N VAL A 1 -4.23 -8.14 25.78
CA VAL A 1 -4.18 -8.71 27.15
C VAL A 1 -5.32 -9.69 27.40
N ALA A 2 -6.59 -9.30 27.22
CA ALA A 2 -7.73 -10.21 27.39
C ALA A 2 -7.62 -11.51 26.54
N SER A 3 -7.28 -11.39 25.25
CA SER A 3 -7.07 -12.56 24.37
C SER A 3 -5.95 -13.47 24.86
N PHE A 4 -4.85 -12.89 25.35
CA PHE A 4 -3.73 -13.66 25.91
C PHE A 4 -4.16 -14.44 27.14
N LEU A 5 -4.89 -13.81 28.08
CA LEU A 5 -5.38 -14.49 29.27
C LEU A 5 -6.38 -15.60 28.92
N TYR A 6 -7.29 -15.33 27.98
CA TYR A 6 -8.27 -16.32 27.52
C TYR A 6 -7.60 -17.55 26.90
N TYR A 7 -6.68 -17.35 25.94
CA TYR A 7 -5.96 -18.44 25.29
C TYR A 7 -4.96 -19.11 26.23
N SER A 8 -4.39 -18.38 27.19
CA SER A 8 -3.54 -18.98 28.23
C SER A 8 -4.34 -19.93 29.12
N SER A 9 -5.53 -19.52 29.57
CA SER A 9 -6.38 -20.35 30.43
C SER A 9 -7.01 -21.54 29.72
N THR A 10 -7.20 -21.46 28.40
CA THR A 10 -7.80 -22.55 27.61
C THR A 10 -6.71 -23.39 26.94
N THR A 11 -6.05 -22.83 25.94
CA THR A 11 -5.14 -23.54 25.03
C THR A 11 -3.88 -24.07 25.71
N LEU A 12 -3.27 -23.34 26.67
CA LEU A 12 -2.07 -23.84 27.36
C LEU A 12 -2.38 -24.98 28.33
N TYR A 13 -3.55 -24.95 28.97
CA TYR A 13 -4.04 -26.03 29.83
C TYR A 13 -4.62 -27.21 29.07
N CYS A 14 -4.43 -27.27 27.74
CA CYS A 14 -4.95 -28.33 26.89
C CYS A 14 -6.48 -28.40 26.84
N LEU A 15 -7.16 -27.31 27.21
CA LEU A 15 -8.61 -27.20 27.11
C LEU A 15 -8.98 -26.65 25.74
N GLN A 16 -10.12 -27.11 25.22
CA GLN A 16 -10.73 -26.50 24.05
C GLN A 16 -11.31 -25.14 24.42
N THR A 17 -11.23 -24.19 23.49
CA THR A 17 -12.01 -22.96 23.57
C THR A 17 -13.49 -23.26 23.31
N LEU A 18 -14.40 -22.39 23.78
CA LEU A 18 -15.83 -22.53 23.51
C LEU A 18 -16.12 -22.68 22.01
N GLY A 19 -15.45 -21.88 21.16
CA GLY A 19 -15.61 -21.97 19.70
C GLY A 19 -15.16 -23.33 19.14
N GLU A 20 -14.08 -23.91 19.68
CA GLU A 20 -13.60 -25.23 19.30
C GLU A 20 -14.57 -26.34 19.70
N GLU A 21 -15.16 -26.23 20.89
CA GLU A 21 -16.18 -27.16 21.39
C GLU A 21 -17.48 -27.09 20.56
N TYR A 22 -18.02 -25.89 20.35
CA TYR A 22 -19.26 -25.70 19.59
C TYR A 22 -19.15 -26.14 18.13
N THR A 23 -18.01 -25.90 17.49
CA THR A 23 -17.79 -26.30 16.09
C THR A 23 -17.27 -27.73 15.94
N GLY A 24 -16.91 -28.39 17.04
CA GLY A 24 -16.39 -29.75 17.03
C GLY A 24 -15.03 -29.86 16.33
N ILE A 25 -14.13 -28.89 16.54
CA ILE A 25 -12.75 -28.94 16.03
C ILE A 25 -11.76 -29.16 17.18
N VAL A 26 -10.70 -29.91 16.90
CA VAL A 26 -9.66 -30.27 17.89
C VAL A 26 -8.28 -29.92 17.35
N GLN A 27 -7.45 -29.36 18.22
CA GLN A 27 -6.03 -29.13 17.96
C GLN A 27 -5.24 -30.44 17.99
N VAL A 28 -4.48 -30.70 16.93
CA VAL A 28 -3.58 -31.85 16.81
C VAL A 28 -2.20 -31.40 16.35
N ASP A 29 -1.18 -32.18 16.71
CA ASP A 29 0.16 -32.05 16.13
C ASP A 29 0.11 -32.43 14.63
N ASN A 30 1.20 -32.16 13.91
CA ASN A 30 1.48 -32.58 12.55
C ASN A 30 1.31 -34.10 12.34
N THR A 31 1.45 -34.92 13.39
CA THR A 31 1.19 -36.37 13.34
C THR A 31 -0.29 -36.73 13.28
N LEU A 32 -1.19 -35.76 13.50
CA LEU A 32 -2.66 -35.91 13.50
C LEU A 32 -3.21 -36.88 14.54
N ARG A 33 -2.37 -37.42 15.44
CA ARG A 33 -2.72 -38.46 16.42
C ARG A 33 -2.65 -37.98 17.86
N HIS A 34 -1.83 -36.98 18.12
CA HIS A 34 -1.58 -36.48 19.46
C HIS A 34 -1.88 -34.99 19.54
N VAL A 35 -2.17 -34.58 20.77
CA VAL A 35 -2.38 -33.20 21.12
C VAL A 35 -1.04 -32.44 21.09
N PRO A 36 -0.98 -31.18 20.61
CA PRO A 36 0.27 -30.44 20.54
C PRO A 36 0.95 -30.26 21.90
N SER A 37 2.27 -30.22 21.90
CA SER A 37 3.06 -29.96 23.12
C SER A 37 2.76 -28.57 23.69
N SER A 38 2.89 -28.43 25.02
CA SER A 38 2.66 -27.16 25.72
C SER A 38 3.53 -26.03 25.19
N TYR A 39 4.76 -26.33 24.74
CA TYR A 39 5.65 -25.35 24.12
C TYR A 39 5.09 -24.79 22.80
N ARG A 40 4.60 -25.66 21.89
CA ARG A 40 4.04 -25.21 20.60
C ARG A 40 2.79 -24.36 20.80
N ARG A 41 1.95 -24.73 21.77
CA ARG A 41 0.76 -23.96 22.16
C ARG A 41 1.13 -22.60 22.74
N PHE A 42 2.15 -22.55 23.60
CA PHE A 42 2.67 -21.30 24.14
C PHE A 42 3.14 -20.34 23.04
N VAL A 43 3.96 -20.84 22.11
CA VAL A 43 4.43 -20.05 20.97
C VAL A 43 3.24 -19.55 20.13
N MET A 44 2.26 -20.42 19.84
CA MET A 44 1.06 -20.04 19.08
C MET A 44 0.29 -18.91 19.77
N THR A 45 -0.03 -19.07 21.05
CA THR A 45 -0.76 -18.06 21.85
C THR A 45 -0.03 -16.73 21.91
N LEU A 46 1.31 -16.75 21.98
CA LEU A 46 2.14 -15.54 21.98
C LEU A 46 2.06 -14.81 20.63
N PHE A 47 2.18 -15.54 19.51
CA PHE A 47 2.04 -14.96 18.17
C PHE A 47 0.63 -14.41 17.92
N ASP A 48 -0.43 -15.12 18.33
CA ASP A 48 -1.81 -14.66 18.14
C ASP A 48 -2.11 -13.40 18.98
N SER A 49 -1.52 -13.28 20.17
CA SER A 49 -1.79 -12.16 21.07
C SER A 49 -0.94 -10.92 20.79
N PHE A 50 0.31 -11.11 20.34
CA PHE A 50 1.30 -10.02 20.23
C PHE A 50 1.91 -9.87 18.84
N GLY A 51 1.65 -10.80 17.91
CA GLY A 51 2.23 -10.79 16.57
C GLY A 51 1.87 -9.54 15.77
N TYR A 52 0.61 -9.14 15.80
CA TYR A 52 0.14 -7.93 15.10
C TYR A 52 0.86 -6.66 15.59
N TYR A 53 0.96 -6.47 16.91
CA TYR A 53 1.67 -5.32 17.49
C TYR A 53 3.16 -5.31 17.10
N SER A 54 3.79 -6.49 17.10
CA SER A 54 5.20 -6.65 16.71
C SER A 54 5.44 -6.26 15.25
N ILE A 55 4.53 -6.64 14.34
CA ILE A 55 4.60 -6.29 12.91
C ILE A 55 4.47 -4.77 12.71
N LEU A 56 3.50 -4.12 13.35
CA LEU A 56 3.33 -2.67 13.23
C LEU A 56 4.57 -1.89 13.67
N LYS A 57 5.18 -2.30 14.80
CA LYS A 57 6.40 -1.67 15.32
C LYS A 57 7.60 -1.88 14.38
N LEU A 58 7.67 -3.02 13.70
CA LEU A 58 8.70 -3.31 12.71
C LEU A 58 8.54 -2.45 11.45
N VAL A 59 7.32 -2.36 10.91
CA VAL A 59 7.01 -1.56 9.71
C VAL A 59 7.29 -0.09 9.92
N GLY A 60 6.96 0.46 11.10
CA GLY A 60 7.21 1.87 11.42
C GLY A 60 8.70 2.26 11.49
N LYS A 61 9.63 1.29 11.52
CA LYS A 61 11.08 1.54 11.46
C LYS A 61 11.65 1.57 10.04
N ILE A 62 10.89 1.12 9.05
CA ILE A 62 11.37 0.97 7.67
C ILE A 62 10.92 2.19 6.86
N GLU A 63 11.87 2.86 6.22
CA GLU A 63 11.63 4.08 5.42
C GLU A 63 10.68 3.83 4.24
N ASN A 64 10.76 2.64 3.61
CA ASN A 64 9.81 2.14 2.60
C ASN A 64 8.74 1.19 3.18
N GLY A 65 8.36 1.39 4.44
CA GLY A 65 7.45 0.53 5.19
C GLY A 65 6.15 0.15 4.47
N PRO A 66 5.36 1.10 3.92
CA PRO A 66 4.04 0.78 3.38
C PRO A 66 4.09 -0.03 2.07
N THR A 67 5.04 0.24 1.16
CA THR A 67 5.19 -0.51 -0.10
C THR A 67 5.72 -1.92 0.14
N MET A 68 6.72 -2.06 1.02
CA MET A 68 7.23 -3.38 1.43
C MET A 68 6.16 -4.20 2.17
N LEU A 69 5.36 -3.56 3.02
CA LEU A 69 4.26 -4.22 3.71
C LEU A 69 3.21 -4.74 2.72
N ALA A 70 2.83 -3.94 1.73
CA ALA A 70 1.88 -4.37 0.69
C ALA A 70 2.38 -5.59 -0.09
N LEU A 71 3.67 -5.61 -0.44
CA LEU A 71 4.30 -6.75 -1.14
C LEU A 71 4.35 -8.00 -0.27
N VAL A 72 4.78 -7.86 0.99
CA VAL A 72 4.84 -8.97 1.95
C VAL A 72 3.44 -9.53 2.21
N GLN A 73 2.43 -8.67 2.35
CA GLN A 73 1.04 -9.10 2.54
C GLN A 73 0.48 -9.82 1.31
N GLY A 74 0.77 -9.32 0.10
CA GLY A 74 0.39 -9.96 -1.16
C GLY A 74 0.97 -11.36 -1.27
N LEU A 75 2.29 -11.49 -1.09
CA LEU A 75 2.98 -12.77 -1.13
C LEU A 75 2.51 -13.71 -0.01
N HIS A 76 2.35 -13.20 1.21
CA HIS A 76 1.87 -14.01 2.34
C HIS A 76 0.51 -14.62 2.03
N ARG A 77 -0.48 -13.82 1.62
CA ARG A 77 -1.83 -14.31 1.26
C ARG A 77 -1.77 -15.33 0.14
N ALA A 78 -0.99 -15.06 -0.90
CA ALA A 78 -0.88 -15.94 -2.05
C ALA A 78 -0.27 -17.31 -1.66
N VAL A 79 0.83 -17.32 -0.92
CA VAL A 79 1.47 -18.53 -0.37
C VAL A 79 0.56 -19.26 0.62
N PHE A 80 -0.34 -18.54 1.30
CA PHE A 80 -1.30 -19.10 2.22
C PHE A 80 -2.40 -19.89 1.50
N TYR A 81 -2.93 -19.36 0.41
CA TYR A 81 -3.93 -20.03 -0.41
C TYR A 81 -3.37 -21.24 -1.19
N CYS A 82 -2.07 -21.23 -1.56
CA CYS A 82 -1.42 -22.37 -2.19
C CYS A 82 -1.33 -23.60 -1.26
N GLU A 83 -1.21 -23.38 0.05
CA GLU A 83 -1.16 -24.43 1.06
C GLU A 83 -2.28 -24.21 2.09
N PRO A 84 -3.56 -24.46 1.74
CA PRO A 84 -4.74 -24.04 2.51
C PRO A 84 -4.96 -24.87 3.79
N THR A 85 -3.92 -25.56 4.26
CA THR A 85 -3.97 -26.43 5.44
C THR A 85 -4.00 -25.65 6.75
N TYR A 86 -3.54 -24.41 6.73
CA TYR A 86 -3.51 -23.51 7.88
C TYR A 86 -4.34 -22.27 7.58
N TYR A 87 -5.00 -21.70 8.60
CA TYR A 87 -5.79 -20.46 8.50
C TYR A 87 -5.16 -19.25 9.22
N ASP A 88 -4.19 -19.52 10.11
CA ASP A 88 -3.41 -18.51 10.82
C ASP A 88 -1.89 -18.73 10.66
N PHE A 89 -1.13 -17.63 10.62
CA PHE A 89 0.32 -17.67 10.55
C PHE A 89 0.96 -18.38 11.75
N ALA A 90 0.45 -18.13 12.96
CA ALA A 90 0.96 -18.74 14.19
C ALA A 90 0.85 -20.29 14.15
N LYS A 91 -0.25 -20.80 13.61
CA LYS A 91 -0.52 -22.25 13.47
C LYS A 91 0.40 -22.88 12.44
N ARG A 92 0.69 -22.18 11.34
CA ARG A 92 1.66 -22.63 10.32
C ARG A 92 3.08 -22.71 10.89
N LEU A 93 3.49 -21.71 11.67
CA LEU A 93 4.82 -21.69 12.30
C LEU A 93 4.98 -22.82 13.34
N THR A 94 3.92 -23.10 14.10
CA THR A 94 3.92 -24.13 15.15
C THR A 94 3.52 -25.52 14.67
N ASN A 95 3.12 -25.66 13.40
CA ASN A 95 2.55 -26.87 12.79
C ASN A 95 1.39 -27.48 13.62
N ILE A 96 0.56 -26.62 14.21
CA ILE A 96 -0.67 -27.04 14.90
C ILE A 96 -1.79 -27.08 13.88
N LYS A 97 -2.39 -28.26 13.71
CA LYS A 97 -3.49 -28.50 12.77
C LYS A 97 -4.79 -28.63 13.53
N TYR A 98 -5.88 -28.33 12.84
CA TYR A 98 -7.23 -28.53 13.35
C TYR A 98 -7.91 -29.63 12.54
N ILE A 99 -8.53 -30.57 13.25
CA ILE A 99 -9.36 -31.60 12.64
C ILE A 99 -10.80 -31.38 13.10
N LEU A 100 -11.73 -31.49 12.16
CA LEU A 100 -13.16 -31.56 12.44
C LEU A 100 -13.51 -32.98 12.88
N LEU A 101 -14.05 -33.13 14.10
CA LEU A 101 -14.52 -34.42 14.64
C LEU A 101 -15.60 -35.06 13.75
N ARG A 102 -16.41 -34.21 13.11
CA ARG A 102 -17.50 -34.60 12.21
C ARG A 102 -16.99 -34.67 10.77
N SER A 103 -16.32 -35.76 10.40
CA SER A 103 -15.70 -35.92 9.08
C SER A 103 -16.67 -35.80 7.90
N TRP A 104 -17.95 -36.16 8.06
CA TRP A 104 -18.96 -36.08 7.00
C TRP A 104 -19.28 -34.64 6.56
N LEU A 105 -19.04 -33.66 7.43
CA LEU A 105 -19.27 -32.24 7.14
C LEU A 105 -18.06 -31.61 6.42
N LYS A 106 -16.94 -32.33 6.30
CA LYS A 106 -15.71 -31.84 5.70
C LYS A 106 -15.79 -31.95 4.18
N ASP A 107 -16.15 -30.84 3.53
CA ASP A 107 -16.09 -30.73 2.08
C ASP A 107 -14.68 -30.38 1.59
N ASN A 108 -14.02 -31.37 0.97
CA ASN A 108 -12.66 -31.22 0.40
C ASN A 108 -12.67 -30.67 -1.04
N SER A 109 -13.84 -30.44 -1.66
CA SER A 109 -13.94 -29.89 -3.02
C SER A 109 -13.27 -28.51 -3.15
N ASN A 110 -13.19 -27.78 -2.05
CA ASN A 110 -12.69 -26.41 -2.01
C ASN A 110 -11.15 -26.30 -2.07
N VAL A 111 -10.39 -27.40 -1.90
CA VAL A 111 -8.91 -27.34 -1.88
C VAL A 111 -8.34 -26.87 -3.22
N CYS A 112 -8.88 -27.36 -4.33
CA CYS A 112 -8.45 -26.94 -5.67
C CYS A 112 -8.80 -25.47 -5.92
N THR A 113 -9.99 -25.04 -5.48
CA THR A 113 -10.44 -23.65 -5.58
C THR A 113 -9.49 -22.71 -4.82
N PHE A 114 -9.13 -23.05 -3.58
CA PHE A 114 -8.18 -22.23 -2.81
C PHE A 114 -6.79 -22.19 -3.47
N ARG A 115 -6.29 -23.31 -3.99
CA ARG A 115 -5.01 -23.33 -4.73
C ARG A 115 -5.04 -22.44 -5.97
N LEU A 116 -6.15 -22.45 -6.71
CA LEU A 116 -6.34 -21.57 -7.87
C LEU A 116 -6.36 -20.10 -7.46
N VAL A 117 -7.08 -19.74 -6.39
CA VAL A 117 -7.07 -18.38 -5.82
C VAL A 117 -5.65 -17.98 -5.41
N GLY A 118 -4.87 -18.90 -4.84
CA GLY A 118 -3.46 -18.67 -4.49
C GLY A 118 -2.57 -18.41 -5.69
N LEU A 119 -2.72 -19.18 -6.77
CA LEU A 119 -2.00 -18.95 -8.03
C LEU A 119 -2.36 -17.59 -8.66
N ILE A 120 -3.66 -17.24 -8.68
CA ILE A 120 -4.10 -15.93 -9.16
C ILE A 120 -3.48 -14.82 -8.29
N ALA A 121 -3.51 -14.96 -6.97
CA ALA A 121 -2.90 -13.99 -6.06
C ALA A 121 -1.38 -13.88 -6.23
N LEU A 122 -0.68 -14.98 -6.54
CA LEU A 122 0.76 -14.95 -6.84
C LEU A 122 1.02 -14.19 -8.14
N LEU A 123 0.25 -14.47 -9.19
CA LEU A 123 0.37 -13.77 -10.48
C LEU A 123 0.10 -12.27 -10.31
N THR A 124 -0.97 -11.89 -9.61
CA THR A 124 -1.28 -10.48 -9.38
C THR A 124 -0.22 -9.79 -8.53
N SER A 125 0.29 -10.44 -7.48
CA SER A 125 1.39 -9.91 -6.66
C SER A 125 2.68 -9.74 -7.45
N LEU A 126 2.99 -10.65 -8.38
CA LEU A 126 4.15 -10.53 -9.25
C LEU A 126 3.98 -9.37 -10.24
N LEU A 127 2.80 -9.25 -10.86
CA LEU A 127 2.49 -8.16 -11.79
C LEU A 127 2.52 -6.77 -11.14
N THR A 128 2.04 -6.65 -9.89
CA THR A 128 2.15 -5.37 -9.16
C THR A 128 3.59 -5.07 -8.77
N SER A 129 4.38 -6.09 -8.40
CA SER A 129 5.81 -5.94 -8.10
C SER A 129 6.60 -5.49 -9.33
N THR A 130 6.37 -6.11 -10.49
CA THR A 130 7.08 -5.75 -11.73
C THR A 130 6.72 -4.36 -12.19
N LYS A 131 5.45 -3.95 -12.10
CA LYS A 131 5.06 -2.56 -12.36
C LYS A 131 5.75 -1.58 -11.41
N ALA A 132 5.77 -1.86 -10.10
CA ALA A 132 6.45 -1.00 -9.13
C ALA A 132 7.96 -0.88 -9.41
N VAL A 133 8.62 -1.95 -9.86
CA VAL A 133 10.03 -1.92 -10.26
C VAL A 133 10.21 -1.13 -11.56
N LEU A 134 9.34 -1.33 -12.55
CA LEU A 134 9.39 -0.58 -13.81
C LEU A 134 9.18 0.92 -13.57
N ASP A 135 8.21 1.31 -12.74
CA ASP A 135 7.96 2.70 -12.35
C ASP A 135 9.17 3.30 -11.60
N TYR A 136 9.80 2.52 -10.71
CA TYR A 136 11.03 2.92 -10.03
C TYR A 136 12.21 3.11 -11.01
N MET A 137 12.34 2.22 -12.01
CA MET A 137 13.38 2.31 -13.02
C MET A 137 13.12 3.46 -14.02
N ASP A 138 11.87 3.74 -14.36
CA ASP A 138 11.48 4.89 -15.20
C ASP A 138 11.76 6.21 -14.48
N GLN A 139 11.45 6.29 -13.19
CA GLN A 139 11.80 7.43 -12.34
C GLN A 139 13.33 7.63 -12.29
N LYS A 140 14.10 6.55 -12.07
CA LYS A 140 15.57 6.62 -12.02
C LYS A 140 16.22 6.88 -13.39
N ASN A 141 15.66 6.37 -14.48
CA ASN A 141 16.13 6.65 -15.84
C ASN A 141 15.81 8.08 -16.26
N SER A 142 14.68 8.64 -15.80
CA SER A 142 14.37 10.07 -15.96
C SER A 142 15.37 10.94 -15.20
N GLU A 143 15.95 10.46 -14.09
CA GLU A 143 17.05 11.14 -13.38
C GLU A 143 18.44 10.87 -13.99
N THR A 144 18.66 9.74 -14.67
CA THR A 144 19.97 9.34 -15.23
C THR A 144 20.17 9.75 -16.69
N SER A 145 19.10 9.97 -17.46
CA SER A 145 19.16 10.70 -18.73
C SER A 145 19.19 12.20 -18.46
N LEU A 146 20.24 12.65 -17.76
CA LEU A 146 20.69 14.03 -17.82
C LEU A 146 21.96 14.08 -18.71
N VAL A 147 21.86 14.23 -20.03
CA VAL A 147 21.93 15.59 -20.62
C VAL A 147 21.24 16.58 -19.71
N PRO A 148 21.85 17.66 -19.22
CA PRO A 148 21.17 18.64 -18.39
C PRO A 148 20.10 19.39 -19.22
N THR A 149 19.02 18.72 -19.60
CA THR A 149 17.69 19.26 -19.77
C THR A 149 17.08 19.22 -18.39
N ASP A 150 17.55 20.15 -17.57
CA ASP A 150 16.69 21.10 -16.90
C ASP A 150 15.21 20.78 -17.16
N VAL A 151 14.60 20.00 -16.27
CA VAL A 151 13.14 20.03 -16.13
C VAL A 151 12.86 21.49 -15.79
N SER A 152 12.41 22.19 -16.84
CA SER A 152 11.99 23.58 -16.94
C SER A 152 10.98 23.98 -15.84
N LEU A 153 11.40 23.96 -14.59
CA LEU A 153 11.12 24.99 -13.60
C LEU A 153 12.19 26.08 -13.64
N ARG A 154 13.17 25.96 -14.54
CA ARG A 154 14.09 27.04 -14.92
C ARG A 154 13.71 27.59 -16.29
N SER A 155 12.92 28.66 -16.27
CA SER A 155 12.93 29.81 -17.20
C SER A 155 11.57 30.50 -17.33
N THR A 156 10.71 30.48 -16.32
CA THR A 156 9.71 31.56 -16.18
C THR A 156 10.25 32.60 -15.19
N GLU A 157 11.48 33.07 -15.41
CA GLU A 157 11.87 34.39 -14.89
C GLU A 157 11.21 35.50 -15.71
N LYS A 158 10.84 35.18 -16.96
CA LYS A 158 10.34 36.13 -17.95
C LYS A 158 8.94 35.78 -18.40
N CYS A 159 8.16 36.82 -18.68
CA CYS A 159 6.82 36.68 -19.22
C CYS A 159 6.86 36.30 -20.70
N THR A 160 6.10 35.29 -21.13
CA THR A 160 6.05 34.86 -22.53
C THR A 160 5.39 35.86 -23.48
N LEU A 161 4.70 36.88 -22.96
CA LEU A 161 4.06 37.93 -23.75
C LEU A 161 4.96 39.12 -24.02
N CYS A 162 5.79 39.55 -23.05
CA CYS A 162 6.70 40.69 -23.23
C CYS A 162 8.18 40.29 -23.27
N LEU A 163 8.52 39.03 -22.98
CA LEU A 163 9.88 38.49 -22.93
C LEU A 163 10.81 39.18 -21.93
N GLU A 164 10.27 40.00 -21.04
CA GLU A 164 10.97 40.66 -19.92
C GLU A 164 10.71 39.93 -18.60
N GLU A 165 11.50 40.24 -17.58
CA GLU A 165 11.24 39.80 -16.21
C GLU A 165 9.83 40.18 -15.74
N PHE A 166 9.26 39.33 -14.88
CA PHE A 166 7.88 39.55 -14.44
C PHE A 166 7.73 40.84 -13.62
N LYS A 167 6.92 41.77 -14.13
CA LYS A 167 6.43 42.94 -13.41
C LYS A 167 4.99 42.67 -12.98
N HIS A 168 4.74 42.67 -11.66
CA HIS A 168 3.42 42.39 -11.07
C HIS A 168 2.83 41.07 -11.59
N VAL A 169 3.33 39.96 -11.06
CA VAL A 169 3.03 38.62 -11.58
C VAL A 169 1.57 38.27 -11.35
N SER A 170 0.94 37.68 -12.34
CA SER A 170 -0.45 37.25 -12.31
C SER A 170 -0.58 35.80 -12.74
N ILE A 171 -1.52 35.08 -12.12
CA ILE A 171 -1.81 33.68 -12.42
C ILE A 171 -3.22 33.54 -12.99
N THR A 172 -3.35 32.80 -14.08
CA THR A 172 -4.66 32.43 -14.66
C THR A 172 -5.26 31.22 -13.91
N PRO A 173 -6.58 30.95 -14.04
CA PRO A 173 -7.22 29.79 -13.42
C PRO A 173 -6.63 28.44 -13.83
N CYS A 174 -6.00 28.38 -15.01
CA CYS A 174 -5.28 27.21 -15.51
C CYS A 174 -3.84 27.09 -14.99
N GLY A 175 -3.36 28.04 -14.17
CA GLY A 175 -2.05 27.97 -13.52
C GLY A 175 -0.87 28.62 -14.26
N HIS A 176 -1.09 29.27 -15.41
CA HIS A 176 -0.02 29.94 -16.17
C HIS A 176 0.27 31.36 -15.66
N LEU A 177 1.55 31.75 -15.68
CA LEU A 177 2.05 33.02 -15.14
C LEU A 177 2.34 34.05 -16.24
N PHE A 178 1.90 35.30 -16.03
CA PHE A 178 2.13 36.44 -16.92
C PHE A 178 2.28 37.74 -16.12
N CYS A 179 2.84 38.80 -16.71
CA CYS A 179 2.71 40.16 -16.15
C CYS A 179 1.22 40.57 -16.15
N TRP A 180 0.79 41.25 -15.09
CA TRP A 180 -0.58 41.73 -14.92
C TRP A 180 -1.07 42.54 -16.14
N SER A 181 -0.24 43.47 -16.63
CA SER A 181 -0.56 44.28 -17.80
C SER A 181 -0.68 43.43 -19.08
N CYS A 182 0.25 42.51 -19.30
CA CYS A 182 0.31 41.70 -20.51
C CYS A 182 -0.92 40.79 -20.68
N ILE A 183 -1.32 40.10 -19.61
CA ILE A 183 -2.47 39.18 -19.68
C ILE A 183 -3.79 39.93 -19.87
N HIS A 184 -3.94 41.13 -19.29
CA HIS A 184 -5.13 41.95 -19.46
C HIS A 184 -5.28 42.50 -20.88
N VAL A 185 -4.18 42.82 -21.56
CA VAL A 185 -4.21 43.21 -22.98
C VAL A 185 -4.65 42.01 -23.83
N CYS A 186 -4.08 40.83 -23.58
CA CYS A 186 -4.41 39.63 -24.35
C CYS A 186 -5.88 39.22 -24.20
N ILE A 187 -6.39 39.20 -22.97
CA ILE A 187 -7.76 38.76 -22.67
C ILE A 187 -8.84 39.71 -23.23
N ARG A 188 -8.50 40.99 -23.41
CA ARG A 188 -9.37 41.95 -24.11
C ARG A 188 -9.56 41.58 -25.59
N THR A 189 -8.55 41.00 -26.23
CA THR A 189 -8.63 40.57 -27.64
C THR A 189 -9.20 39.16 -27.77
N ARG A 190 -8.73 38.21 -26.95
CA ARG A 190 -9.20 36.82 -26.93
C ARG A 190 -9.34 36.36 -25.48
N LYS A 191 -10.53 35.94 -25.06
CA LYS A 191 -10.82 35.46 -23.69
C LYS A 191 -10.25 34.07 -23.39
N GLN A 192 -9.00 33.83 -23.75
CA GLN A 192 -8.33 32.53 -23.64
C GLN A 192 -6.90 32.71 -23.11
N CYS A 193 -6.40 31.71 -22.40
CA CYS A 193 -5.01 31.68 -21.96
C CYS A 193 -4.06 31.60 -23.18
N PRO A 194 -3.04 32.46 -23.27
CA PRO A 194 -2.06 32.41 -24.37
C PRO A 194 -1.29 31.09 -24.47
N MET A 195 -1.16 30.35 -23.37
CA MET A 195 -0.35 29.12 -23.27
C MET A 195 -1.17 27.86 -23.58
N CYS A 196 -2.28 27.64 -22.85
CA CYS A 196 -3.08 26.42 -22.99
C CYS A 196 -4.43 26.60 -23.72
N ARG A 197 -4.82 27.85 -24.05
CA ARG A 197 -6.09 28.19 -24.72
C ARG A 197 -7.36 27.95 -23.90
N ASP A 198 -7.24 27.61 -22.62
CA ASP A 198 -8.39 27.56 -21.70
C ASP A 198 -9.09 28.92 -21.61
N GLU A 199 -10.41 28.92 -21.47
CA GLU A 199 -11.20 30.15 -21.35
C GLU A 199 -10.88 30.86 -20.03
N VAL A 200 -10.54 32.16 -20.11
CA VAL A 200 -10.18 32.97 -18.93
C VAL A 200 -11.02 34.23 -18.88
N GLN A 201 -11.67 34.44 -17.73
CA GLN A 201 -12.39 35.67 -17.41
C GLN A 201 -11.50 36.62 -16.59
N PRO A 202 -11.56 37.95 -16.80
CA PRO A 202 -10.68 38.91 -16.14
C PRO A 202 -10.81 38.91 -14.61
N GLN A 203 -11.99 38.62 -14.08
CA GLN A 203 -12.25 38.56 -12.62
C GLN A 203 -11.58 37.37 -11.94
N ARG A 204 -11.17 36.35 -12.71
CA ARG A 204 -10.56 35.12 -12.18
C ARG A 204 -9.02 35.15 -12.25
N ILE A 205 -8.44 36.25 -12.73
CA ILE A 205 -6.98 36.43 -12.74
C ILE A 205 -6.57 36.96 -11.38
N VAL A 206 -5.64 36.27 -10.74
CA VAL A 206 -5.17 36.63 -9.40
C VAL A 206 -3.78 37.24 -9.51
N LEU A 207 -3.59 38.41 -8.90
CA LEU A 207 -2.28 39.05 -8.77
C LEU A 207 -1.50 38.44 -7.60
N LEU A 208 -0.24 38.09 -7.84
CA LEU A 208 0.67 37.55 -6.85
C LEU A 208 1.57 38.66 -6.31
N HIS A 209 1.29 39.13 -5.09
CA HIS A 209 2.03 40.23 -4.46
C HIS A 209 3.42 39.83 -3.93
N ASN A 210 3.57 38.61 -3.42
CA ASN A 210 4.83 38.11 -2.82
C ASN A 210 5.54 37.11 -3.73
N TYR A 211 5.44 37.31 -5.05
CA TYR A 211 6.19 36.48 -5.98
C TYR A 211 7.66 36.87 -5.94
N THR A 212 8.44 36.18 -5.12
CA THR A 212 9.90 36.16 -5.23
C THR A 212 10.22 35.18 -6.33
N GLY A 213 10.49 35.69 -7.55
CA GLY A 213 11.11 34.87 -8.58
C GLY A 213 12.32 34.15 -7.97
N ILE A 214 12.52 32.89 -8.31
CA ILE A 214 13.62 32.07 -7.79
C ILE A 214 14.92 32.66 -8.38
N SER A 215 15.39 33.77 -7.82
CA SER A 215 16.69 34.35 -8.14
C SER A 215 17.73 33.51 -7.41
N SER A 216 18.32 32.55 -8.12
CA SER A 216 19.59 31.96 -7.75
C SER A 216 20.73 32.93 -8.04
#